data_AF-A0A1G2YMK6-F1
#
_entry.id   AF-A0A1G2YMK6-F1
#
_cell.length_a   1.000
_cell.length_b   1.000
_cell.length_c   1.000
_cell.angle_alpha   90.00
_cell.angle_beta   90.00
_cell.angle_gamma   90.00
#
_symmetry.space_group_name_H-M   'P 1'
#
loop_
_entity.id
_entity.type
_entity.pdbx_description
1 polymer ?
#
loop_
_entity_poly.entity_id
_entity_poly.type
_entity_poly.pdbx_seq_one_letter_code
_entity_poly.pdbx_strand_id
1 'polypeptide(L)'
;MSSKDTIKIENNIVSDEEFLWRRIHQSLIIWEADRPRPISGAFKRSSNKDAGVSVDIASKTTPDKSIKDSAALASVQAIVPRDLGYPVCADPIPDNPAHALIKGNISVSNGRKIAKKCTWVIPPKK
;
A
#
# COMPACT_ATOMS: atom_id res chain seq x y z
N MET A 1 38.23 7.73 17.79
CA MET A 1 37.01 8.56 17.66
C MET A 1 35.99 7.73 16.90
N SER A 2 35.06 7.11 17.61
CA SER A 2 34.02 6.26 17.04
C SER A 2 32.85 7.15 16.64
N SER A 3 32.66 7.34 15.33
CA SER A 3 31.49 8.01 14.79
C SER A 3 30.26 7.18 15.12
N LYS A 4 29.44 7.69 16.04
CA LYS A 4 28.10 7.15 16.28
C LYS A 4 27.23 7.57 15.09
N ASP A 5 27.00 6.63 14.19
CA ASP A 5 25.94 6.74 13.20
C ASP A 5 24.61 6.93 13.94
N THR A 6 24.19 8.19 14.01
CA THR A 6 22.92 8.56 14.59
C THR A 6 21.87 8.21 13.56
N ILE A 7 21.23 7.05 13.72
CA ILE A 7 20.03 6.69 12.96
C ILE A 7 19.00 7.79 13.26
N LYS A 8 18.81 8.72 12.31
CA LYS A 8 17.66 9.62 12.32
C LYS A 8 16.41 8.76 12.15
N ILE A 9 15.78 8.41 13.27
CA ILE A 9 14.41 7.91 13.25
C ILE A 9 13.53 9.14 13.06
N GLU A 10 13.42 9.62 11.82
CA GLU A 10 12.39 10.59 11.48
C GLU A 10 11.04 9.92 11.73
N ASN A 11 10.16 10.59 12.48
CA ASN A 11 8.81 10.14 12.84
C ASN A 11 7.90 10.07 11.59
N ASN A 12 8.21 9.17 10.65
CA ASN A 12 7.43 8.88 9.44
C ASN A 12 6.26 7.92 9.72
N ILE A 13 5.68 8.03 10.92
CA ILE A 13 4.57 7.18 11.37
C ILE A 13 3.28 7.75 10.79
N VAL A 14 2.65 6.99 9.91
CA VAL A 14 1.30 7.28 9.38
C VAL A 14 0.27 7.05 10.51
N SER A 15 -0.85 7.78 10.60
CA SER A 15 -1.87 7.46 11.63
C SER A 15 -2.54 6.10 11.32
N ASP A 16 -3.06 5.40 12.33
CA ASP A 16 -3.74 4.11 12.15
C ASP A 16 -5.07 4.25 11.38
N GLU A 17 -5.72 5.39 11.56
CA GLU A 17 -6.97 5.80 10.92
C GLU A 17 -6.78 6.23 9.47
N GLU A 18 -5.53 6.51 9.05
CA GLU A 18 -5.22 6.91 7.68
C GLU A 18 -5.56 5.80 6.69
N PHE A 19 -6.09 6.20 5.53
CA PHE A 19 -6.32 5.28 4.43
C PHE A 19 -5.09 5.24 3.51
N LEU A 20 -4.72 4.04 3.11
CA LEU A 20 -3.66 3.77 2.15
C LEU A 20 -4.28 3.39 0.83
N TRP A 21 -3.82 4.01 -0.25
CA TRP A 21 -4.29 3.73 -1.60
C TRP A 21 -3.25 2.93 -2.37
N ARG A 22 -3.68 1.81 -2.94
CA ARG A 22 -2.85 0.91 -3.73
C ARG A 22 -3.39 0.85 -5.15
N ARG A 23 -2.52 1.16 -6.11
CA ARG A 23 -2.72 0.86 -7.54
C ARG A 23 -2.80 -0.64 -7.78
N ILE A 24 -3.86 -1.10 -8.44
CA ILE A 24 -4.08 -2.52 -8.76
C ILE A 24 -4.11 -2.70 -10.27
N HIS A 25 -3.19 -3.52 -10.78
CA HIS A 25 -3.18 -3.95 -12.18
C HIS A 25 -4.31 -4.96 -12.43
N GLN A 26 -4.87 -5.00 -13.64
CA GLN A 26 -6.02 -5.84 -14.00
C GLN A 26 -5.78 -7.34 -13.73
N SER A 27 -4.55 -7.83 -13.93
CA SER A 27 -4.17 -9.22 -13.64
C SER A 27 -4.16 -9.58 -12.14
N LEU A 28 -4.28 -8.59 -11.25
CA LEU A 28 -4.28 -8.77 -9.80
C LEU A 28 -5.69 -8.62 -9.21
N ILE A 29 -6.72 -8.82 -10.03
CA ILE A 29 -8.13 -8.70 -9.66
C ILE A 29 -8.80 -10.06 -9.87
N ILE A 30 -9.51 -10.53 -8.85
CA ILE A 30 -10.47 -11.63 -9.01
C ILE A 30 -11.81 -11.01 -9.37
N TRP A 31 -12.36 -11.44 -10.51
CA TRP A 31 -13.66 -11.04 -11.03
C TRP A 31 -14.75 -12.02 -10.58
N GLU A 32 -15.07 -12.00 -9.30
CA GLU A 32 -16.31 -12.63 -8.80
C GLU A 32 -17.50 -11.78 -9.26
N ALA A 33 -18.61 -12.43 -9.68
CA ALA A 33 -19.68 -11.85 -10.50
C ALA A 33 -20.14 -10.44 -10.07
N ASP A 34 -20.25 -10.21 -8.76
CA ASP A 34 -20.84 -8.97 -8.21
C ASP A 34 -19.86 -8.16 -7.33
N ARG A 35 -18.65 -8.70 -7.07
CA ARG A 35 -17.71 -8.14 -6.08
C ARG A 35 -16.26 -8.37 -6.51
N PRO A 36 -15.76 -7.61 -7.50
CA PRO A 36 -14.34 -7.67 -7.84
C PRO A 36 -13.51 -7.30 -6.62
N ARG A 37 -12.37 -7.97 -6.43
CA ARG A 37 -11.46 -7.69 -5.31
C ARG A 37 -10.00 -7.88 -5.71
N PRO A 38 -9.06 -7.15 -5.06
CA PRO A 38 -7.65 -7.44 -5.23
C PRO A 38 -7.33 -8.88 -4.79
N ILE A 39 -6.34 -9.49 -5.44
CA ILE A 39 -5.74 -10.75 -4.97
C ILE A 39 -4.60 -10.47 -4.00
N SER A 40 -4.20 -11.47 -3.21
CA SER A 40 -3.05 -11.34 -2.30
C SER A 40 -1.74 -10.97 -2.99
N GLY A 41 -1.60 -11.30 -4.28
CA GLY A 41 -0.50 -10.88 -5.13
C GLY A 41 -0.35 -9.36 -5.27
N ALA A 42 -1.43 -8.58 -5.11
CA ALA A 42 -1.38 -7.12 -5.10
C ALA A 42 -0.61 -6.53 -3.91
N PHE A 43 -0.44 -7.33 -2.86
CA PHE A 43 0.27 -7.00 -1.62
C PHE A 43 1.57 -7.78 -1.50
N LYS A 44 2.08 -8.37 -2.59
CA LYS A 44 3.44 -8.92 -2.61
C LYS A 44 4.44 -7.83 -2.98
N ARG A 45 5.63 -7.93 -2.41
CA ARG A 45 6.78 -7.10 -2.79
C ARG A 45 7.10 -7.32 -4.27
N SER A 46 7.46 -6.25 -4.97
CA SER A 46 8.12 -6.36 -6.28
C SER A 46 9.49 -7.03 -6.11
N SER A 47 9.99 -7.70 -7.13
CA SER A 47 11.36 -8.26 -7.13
C SER A 47 12.44 -7.18 -7.01
N ASN A 48 12.10 -5.93 -7.32
CA ASN A 48 13.01 -4.79 -7.23
C ASN A 48 13.00 -4.20 -5.82
N LYS A 49 14.06 -4.53 -5.07
CA LYS A 49 14.81 -3.80 -4.01
C LYS A 49 14.09 -2.95 -2.92
N ASP A 50 12.84 -2.54 -3.06
CA ASP A 50 12.14 -1.80 -2.01
C ASP A 50 11.58 -2.77 -0.98
N ALA A 51 11.87 -2.50 0.30
CA ALA A 51 11.57 -3.39 1.41
C ALA A 51 10.06 -3.51 1.76
N GLY A 52 9.14 -3.28 0.82
CA GLY A 52 7.70 -3.25 1.10
C GLY A 52 6.78 -3.14 -0.11
N VAL A 53 5.50 -2.92 0.16
CA VAL A 53 4.44 -2.66 -0.83
C VAL A 53 4.21 -1.15 -0.93
N SER A 54 4.38 -0.61 -2.14
CA SER A 54 4.15 0.80 -2.45
C SER A 54 2.67 1.16 -2.43
N VAL A 55 2.34 2.17 -1.63
CA VAL A 55 1.01 2.75 -1.46
C VAL A 55 1.12 4.28 -1.41
N ASP A 56 -0.01 4.96 -1.54
CA ASP A 56 -0.10 6.41 -1.31
C ASP A 56 -0.92 6.68 -0.05
N ILE A 57 -0.53 7.69 0.73
CA ILE A 57 -1.30 8.22 1.86
C ILE A 57 -2.49 9.01 1.31
N ALA A 58 -3.71 8.57 1.58
CA ALA A 58 -4.92 9.13 0.97
C ALA A 58 -5.08 10.63 1.25
N SER A 59 -4.84 11.06 2.48
CA SER A 59 -4.92 12.49 2.87
C SER A 59 -3.92 13.41 2.14
N LYS A 60 -2.89 12.85 1.47
CA LYS A 60 -1.83 13.62 0.79
C LYS A 60 -1.93 13.60 -0.73
N THR A 61 -2.98 13.01 -1.30
CA THR A 61 -3.13 12.82 -2.75
C THR A 61 -4.60 12.91 -3.16
N THR A 62 -4.88 12.70 -4.44
CA THR A 62 -6.23 12.57 -5.01
C THR A 62 -6.33 11.27 -5.82
N PRO A 63 -7.54 10.72 -6.01
CA PRO A 63 -7.70 9.49 -6.79
C PRO A 63 -7.07 9.57 -8.18
N ASP A 64 -7.25 10.70 -8.87
CA ASP A 64 -6.69 10.95 -10.21
C ASP A 64 -5.16 10.95 -10.23
N LYS A 65 -4.52 11.53 -9.20
CA LYS A 65 -3.05 11.52 -9.08
C LYS A 65 -2.51 10.13 -8.73
N SER A 66 -3.25 9.39 -7.91
CA SER A 66 -2.81 8.09 -7.40
C SER A 66 -3.05 6.93 -8.37
N ILE A 67 -4.11 6.96 -9.18
CA ILE A 67 -4.45 5.87 -10.10
C ILE A 67 -3.42 5.72 -11.22
N LYS A 68 -2.90 6.84 -11.76
CA LYS A 68 -2.03 6.86 -12.95
C LYS A 68 -2.61 5.94 -14.04
N ASP A 69 -1.79 5.05 -14.60
CA ASP A 69 -2.20 4.12 -15.67
C ASP A 69 -2.72 2.76 -15.15
N SER A 70 -3.13 2.67 -13.87
CA SER A 70 -3.61 1.42 -13.29
C SER A 70 -5.10 1.20 -13.50
N ALA A 71 -5.52 -0.07 -13.50
CA ALA A 71 -6.91 -0.45 -13.76
C ALA A 71 -7.86 -0.06 -12.61
N ALA A 72 -7.37 -0.06 -11.36
CA ALA A 72 -8.17 0.26 -10.18
C ALA A 72 -7.33 0.80 -9.02
N LEU A 73 -8.00 1.45 -8.07
CA LEU A 73 -7.41 1.99 -6.85
C LEU A 73 -8.11 1.41 -5.63
N ALA A 74 -7.40 0.56 -4.90
CA ALA A 74 -7.90 -0.05 -3.66
C ALA A 74 -7.51 0.80 -2.45
N SER A 75 -8.40 0.92 -1.47
CA SER A 75 -8.16 1.56 -0.18
C SER A 75 -8.10 0.54 0.95
N VAL A 76 -7.23 0.74 1.93
CA VAL A 76 -7.20 -0.02 3.19
C VAL A 76 -6.71 0.88 4.32
N GLN A 77 -7.24 0.75 5.54
CA GLN A 77 -6.72 1.51 6.68
C GLN A 77 -5.32 1.04 7.07
N ALA A 78 -4.47 1.97 7.52
CA ALA A 78 -3.08 1.70 7.90
C ALA A 78 -2.96 0.74 9.10
N ILE A 79 -3.95 0.71 9.99
CA ILE A 79 -4.00 -0.26 11.10
C ILE A 79 -4.03 -1.72 10.61
N VAL A 80 -4.65 -2.01 9.46
CA VAL A 80 -4.82 -3.39 8.97
C VAL A 80 -3.49 -4.11 8.73
N PRO A 81 -2.53 -3.57 7.97
CA PRO A 81 -1.21 -4.19 7.86
C PRO A 81 -0.42 -4.14 9.18
N ARG A 82 -0.61 -3.13 10.02
CA ARG A 82 0.11 -3.00 11.31
C ARG A 82 -0.29 -4.06 12.32
N ASP A 83 -1.58 -4.36 12.45
CA ASP A 83 -2.11 -5.46 13.27
C ASP A 83 -1.56 -6.83 12.85
N LEU A 84 -1.09 -6.94 11.60
CA LEU A 84 -0.47 -8.14 11.06
C LEU A 84 1.07 -8.12 11.18
N GLY A 85 1.64 -7.12 11.85
CA GLY A 85 3.07 -6.96 12.09
C GLY A 85 3.85 -6.29 10.96
N TYR A 86 3.17 -5.60 10.02
CA TYR A 86 3.82 -4.88 8.92
C TYR A 86 3.78 -3.36 9.16
N PRO A 87 4.93 -2.73 9.47
CA PRO A 87 4.99 -1.28 9.66
C PRO A 87 4.54 -0.52 8.41
N VAL A 88 3.86 0.60 8.62
CA VAL A 88 3.49 1.53 7.55
C VAL A 88 4.23 2.84 7.78
N CYS A 89 5.10 3.20 6.84
CA CYS A 89 5.95 4.37 6.93
C CYS A 89 5.74 5.28 5.73
N ALA A 90 5.66 6.59 5.98
CA ALA A 90 5.79 7.58 4.92
C ALA A 90 7.17 7.44 4.27
N ASP A 91 7.22 7.49 2.94
CA ASP A 91 8.43 7.33 2.14
C ASP A 91 8.33 8.24 0.91
N PRO A 92 8.17 9.56 1.09
CA PRO A 92 7.90 10.47 -0.01
C PRO A 92 9.03 10.41 -1.05
N ILE A 93 8.66 10.29 -2.33
CA ILE A 93 9.60 10.37 -3.46
C ILE A 93 9.33 11.65 -4.25
N PRO A 94 10.30 12.18 -5.03
CA PRO A 94 10.17 13.49 -5.69
C PRO A 94 8.87 13.68 -6.49
N ASP A 95 8.44 12.66 -7.23
CA ASP A 95 7.23 12.73 -8.07
C ASP A 95 5.96 12.24 -7.37
N ASN A 96 6.07 11.81 -6.11
CA ASN A 96 4.95 11.33 -5.31
C ASN A 96 5.18 11.61 -3.82
N PRO A 97 4.87 12.83 -3.34
CA PRO A 97 4.97 13.20 -1.92
C PRO A 97 4.04 12.39 -0.99
N ALA A 98 3.00 11.75 -1.55
CA ALA A 98 2.11 10.88 -0.80
C ALA A 98 2.64 9.45 -0.68
N HIS A 99 3.75 9.11 -1.33
CA HIS A 99 4.29 7.76 -1.33
C HIS A 99 4.58 7.27 0.10
N ALA A 100 4.20 6.03 0.35
CA ALA A 100 4.43 5.30 1.58
C ALA A 100 4.66 3.81 1.28
N LEU A 101 5.19 3.11 2.28
CA LEU A 101 5.50 1.70 2.19
C LEU A 101 4.87 0.93 3.35
N ILE A 102 4.19 -0.16 3.00
CA ILE A 102 3.92 -1.25 3.95
C ILE A 102 5.17 -2.13 3.96
N LYS A 103 5.99 -2.02 5.01
CA LYS A 103 7.31 -2.66 5.10
C LYS A 103 7.21 -4.15 5.43
N GLY A 104 8.16 -4.93 4.94
CA GLY A 104 8.29 -6.37 5.18
C GLY A 104 7.84 -7.25 4.02
N ASN A 105 8.11 -8.55 4.14
CA ASN A 105 7.66 -9.55 3.17
C ASN A 105 6.27 -10.07 3.57
N ILE A 106 5.22 -9.52 2.95
CA ILE A 106 3.84 -9.91 3.24
C ILE A 106 3.59 -11.34 2.75
N SER A 107 3.27 -12.23 3.68
CA SER A 107 2.94 -13.61 3.37
C SER A 107 1.66 -13.69 2.52
N VAL A 108 1.48 -14.77 1.76
CA VAL A 108 0.24 -14.97 0.98
C VAL A 108 -1.00 -14.91 1.88
N SER A 109 -0.93 -15.50 3.07
CA SER A 109 -2.03 -15.50 4.05
C SER A 109 -2.37 -14.08 4.51
N ASN A 110 -1.38 -13.29 4.91
CA ASN A 110 -1.61 -11.91 5.36
C ASN A 110 -2.03 -11.00 4.20
N GLY A 111 -1.48 -11.18 3.01
CA GLY A 111 -1.94 -10.47 1.81
C GLY A 111 -3.41 -10.74 1.48
N ARG A 112 -3.91 -11.96 1.71
CA ARG A 112 -5.35 -12.27 1.60
C ARG A 112 -6.18 -11.52 2.66
N LYS A 113 -5.68 -11.42 3.90
CA LYS A 113 -6.37 -10.68 4.98
C LYS A 113 -6.47 -9.20 4.63
N ILE A 114 -5.39 -8.59 4.16
CA ILE A 114 -5.37 -7.19 3.71
C ILE A 114 -6.35 -7.00 2.55
N ALA A 115 -6.26 -7.83 1.51
CA ALA A 115 -7.13 -7.73 0.34
C ALA A 115 -8.64 -7.80 0.67
N LYS A 116 -9.03 -8.62 1.65
CA LYS A 116 -10.42 -8.73 2.12
C LYS A 116 -10.93 -7.49 2.86
N LYS A 117 -10.02 -6.68 3.41
CA LYS A 117 -10.34 -5.42 4.11
C LYS A 117 -10.32 -4.22 3.17
N CYS A 118 -9.98 -4.41 1.90
CA CYS A 118 -9.97 -3.34 0.93
C CYS A 118 -11.37 -2.95 0.46
N THR A 119 -11.51 -1.67 0.16
CA THR A 119 -12.62 -1.10 -0.61
C THR A 119 -12.09 -0.46 -1.89
N TRP A 120 -12.92 -0.27 -2.90
CA TRP A 120 -12.51 0.43 -4.13
C TRP A 120 -12.74 1.92 -3.99
N VAL A 121 -11.69 2.72 -4.21
CA VAL A 121 -11.82 4.16 -4.47
C VAL A 121 -12.17 4.38 -5.93
N ILE A 122 -11.47 3.66 -6.81
CA ILE A 122 -11.78 3.56 -8.24
C ILE A 122 -11.96 2.08 -8.53
N PRO A 123 -13.19 1.62 -8.84
CA PRO A 123 -13.44 0.22 -9.14
C PRO A 123 -12.86 -0.16 -10.51
N PRO A 124 -12.45 -1.42 -10.70
CA PRO A 124 -11.95 -1.88 -11.99
C PRO A 124 -13.09 -1.94 -13.01
N LYS A 125 -12.77 -1.60 -14.26
CA LYS A 125 -13.66 -1.78 -15.41
C LYS A 125 -13.31 -3.09 -16.12
N LYS A 126 -14.35 -3.85 -16.48
CA LYS A 126 -14.18 -5.05 -17.32
C LYS A 126 -13.78 -4.65 -18.73
#